data_AF-A0AAW4X201-F1
#
_entry.id   AF-A0AAW4X201-F1
#
_cell.length_a   1.000
_cell.length_b   1.000
_cell.length_c   1.000
_cell.angle_alpha   90.00
_cell.angle_beta   90.00
_cell.angle_gamma   90.00
#
_symmetry.space_group_name_H-M   'P 1'
#
loop_
_entity.id
_entity.type
_entity.pdbx_description
1 polymer ?
#
loop_
_entity_poly.entity_id
_entity_poly.type
_entity_poly.pdbx_seq_one_letter_code
_entity_poly.pdbx_strand_id
1 'polypeptide(L)'
;MFLDIKEDIFNLNEEYSNLKLYEVEIRLIEIEKKIVRILNEENLLIKPLVKNFKIYVKETKDDIYQEREKLRVKSLIELKNKITDVIEEHKRSKNYHRNLIRSLKQKNLEGSTRKEKYSTNLKITLLEEGYSEEEIEGFFRRS
;
A
#
# COMPACT_ATOMS: atom_id res chain seq x y z
N MET A 1 2.93 -13.98 3.00
CA MET A 1 2.04 -12.81 3.18
C MET A 1 1.81 -12.04 1.88
N PHE A 2 2.68 -11.11 1.43
CA PHE A 2 2.47 -10.45 0.12
C PHE A 2 2.66 -11.38 -1.10
N LEU A 3 3.42 -12.46 -0.93
CA LEU A 3 3.54 -13.53 -1.95
C LEU A 3 2.20 -14.26 -2.13
N ASP A 4 1.51 -14.55 -1.03
CA ASP A 4 0.23 -15.27 -1.02
C ASP A 4 -0.85 -14.47 -1.78
N ILE A 5 -0.88 -13.14 -1.62
CA ILE A 5 -1.76 -12.24 -2.40
C ILE A 5 -1.45 -12.30 -3.89
N LYS A 6 -0.15 -12.28 -4.24
CA LYS A 6 0.29 -12.33 -5.63
C LYS A 6 -0.13 -13.65 -6.28
N GLU A 7 -0.05 -14.74 -5.52
CA GLU A 7 -0.45 -16.08 -5.93
C GLU A 7 -1.98 -16.19 -6.06
N ASP A 8 -2.76 -15.63 -5.13
CA ASP A 8 -4.23 -15.56 -5.24
C ASP A 8 -4.68 -14.82 -6.51
N ILE A 9 -4.03 -13.70 -6.85
CA ILE A 9 -4.32 -12.93 -8.08
C ILE A 9 -3.89 -13.71 -9.33
N PHE A 10 -2.77 -14.44 -9.25
CA PHE A 10 -2.30 -15.27 -10.35
C PHE A 10 -3.30 -16.38 -10.65
N ASN A 11 -3.74 -17.11 -9.62
CA ASN A 11 -4.73 -18.18 -9.73
C ASN A 11 -6.06 -17.64 -10.24
N LEU A 12 -6.51 -16.47 -9.75
CA LEU A 12 -7.72 -15.82 -10.24
C LEU A 12 -7.65 -15.52 -11.75
N ASN A 13 -6.49 -15.10 -12.25
CA ASN A 13 -6.30 -14.81 -13.66
C ASN A 13 -6.26 -16.08 -14.54
N GLU A 14 -5.65 -17.16 -14.06
CA GLU A 14 -5.62 -18.44 -14.80
C GLU A 14 -6.99 -19.12 -14.83
N GLU A 15 -7.77 -19.03 -13.74
CA GLU A 15 -9.06 -19.68 -13.62
C GLU A 15 -10.22 -18.88 -14.22
N TYR A 16 -10.01 -17.61 -14.60
CA TYR A 16 -11.07 -16.67 -14.98
C TYR A 16 -12.03 -17.22 -16.04
N SER A 17 -11.54 -17.90 -17.08
CA SER A 17 -12.38 -18.45 -18.15
C SER A 17 -13.36 -19.55 -17.68
N ASN A 18 -13.13 -20.12 -16.50
CA ASN A 18 -13.94 -21.17 -15.91
C ASN A 18 -14.83 -20.67 -14.76
N LEU A 19 -14.67 -19.41 -14.35
CA LEU A 19 -15.36 -18.84 -13.19
C LEU A 19 -16.56 -18.00 -13.62
N LYS A 20 -17.64 -18.09 -12.86
CA LYS A 20 -18.77 -17.15 -12.98
C LYS A 20 -18.36 -15.80 -12.41
N LEU A 21 -19.00 -14.74 -12.89
CA LEU A 21 -18.68 -13.35 -12.52
C LEU A 21 -18.74 -13.11 -11.00
N TYR A 22 -19.71 -13.71 -10.30
CA TYR A 22 -19.81 -13.61 -8.83
C TYR A 22 -18.67 -14.34 -8.10
N GLU A 23 -18.07 -15.38 -8.70
CA GLU A 23 -16.96 -16.13 -8.10
C GLU A 23 -15.67 -15.31 -8.17
N VAL A 24 -15.49 -14.59 -9.29
CA VAL A 24 -14.42 -13.60 -9.45
C VAL A 24 -14.55 -12.48 -8.41
N GLU A 25 -15.77 -11.97 -8.21
CA GLU A 25 -16.04 -10.95 -7.18
C GLU A 25 -15.68 -11.41 -5.77
N ILE A 26 -16.13 -12.62 -5.38
CA ILE A 26 -15.84 -13.20 -4.05
C ILE A 26 -14.33 -13.30 -3.84
N ARG A 27 -13.58 -13.82 -4.83
CA ARG A 27 -12.12 -13.92 -4.73
C ARG A 27 -11.43 -12.56 -4.62
N LEU A 28 -11.88 -11.55 -5.36
CA LEU A 28 -11.36 -10.19 -5.23
C LEU A 28 -11.63 -9.60 -3.84
N ILE A 29 -12.79 -9.89 -3.24
CA ILE A 29 -13.11 -9.50 -1.86
C ILE A 29 -12.19 -10.23 -0.85
N GLU A 30 -11.90 -11.51 -1.06
CA GLU A 30 -10.98 -12.26 -0.19
C GLU A 30 -9.54 -11.73 -0.28
N ILE A 31 -9.07 -11.42 -1.49
CA ILE A 31 -7.78 -10.77 -1.72
C ILE A 31 -7.72 -9.42 -0.98
N GLU A 32 -8.77 -8.60 -1.10
CA GLU A 32 -8.88 -7.32 -0.40
C GLU A 32 -8.83 -7.50 1.13
N LYS A 33 -9.55 -8.49 1.68
CA LYS A 33 -9.52 -8.81 3.11
C LYS A 33 -8.15 -9.28 3.59
N LYS A 34 -7.49 -10.19 2.85
CA LYS A 34 -6.12 -10.67 3.17
C LYS A 34 -5.14 -9.50 3.23
N ILE A 35 -5.31 -8.54 2.33
CA ILE A 35 -4.48 -7.35 2.29
C ILE A 35 -4.76 -6.47 3.49
N VAL A 36 -6.01 -6.11 3.76
CA VAL A 36 -6.36 -5.35 4.97
C VAL A 36 -5.80 -6.00 6.23
N ARG A 37 -5.82 -7.33 6.31
CA ARG A 37 -5.22 -8.08 7.41
C ARG A 37 -3.70 -7.96 7.46
N ILE A 38 -3.00 -8.18 6.35
CA ILE A 38 -1.54 -8.01 6.25
C ILE A 38 -1.13 -6.59 6.61
N LEU A 39 -1.94 -5.62 6.20
CA LEU A 39 -1.74 -4.24 6.55
C LEU A 39 -1.87 -4.08 8.06
N ASN A 40 -2.97 -4.52 8.67
CA ASN A 40 -3.18 -4.41 10.11
C ASN A 40 -2.14 -5.17 10.98
N GLU A 41 -1.46 -6.18 10.43
CA GLU A 41 -0.44 -6.97 11.13
C GLU A 41 1.01 -6.42 10.97
N GLU A 42 1.29 -5.52 10.02
CA GLU A 42 2.64 -4.98 9.82
C GLU A 42 2.94 -3.74 10.69
N ASN A 43 4.07 -3.77 11.42
CA ASN A 43 4.57 -2.67 12.27
C ASN A 43 4.94 -1.36 11.54
N LEU A 44 4.97 -1.31 10.20
CA LEU A 44 5.25 -0.08 9.45
C LEU A 44 4.57 -0.13 8.09
N LEU A 45 3.46 0.60 7.97
CA LEU A 45 2.60 0.64 6.79
C LEU A 45 2.68 1.97 6.08
N ILE A 46 3.11 1.99 4.83
CA ILE A 46 3.15 3.22 4.05
C ILE A 46 1.74 3.56 3.57
N LYS A 47 1.07 4.48 4.27
CA LYS A 47 -0.36 4.81 4.11
C LYS A 47 -0.74 5.18 2.65
N PRO A 48 0.05 5.97 1.90
CA PRO A 48 -0.25 6.26 0.50
C PRO A 48 -0.37 5.03 -0.40
N LEU A 49 0.52 4.04 -0.21
CA LEU A 49 0.54 2.82 -1.03
C LEU A 49 -0.69 1.95 -0.78
N VAL A 50 -1.15 1.89 0.47
CA VAL A 50 -2.42 1.24 0.85
C VAL A 50 -3.62 1.89 0.17
N LYS A 51 -3.62 3.22 0.09
CA LYS A 51 -4.70 3.97 -0.56
C LYS A 51 -4.74 3.69 -2.06
N ASN A 52 -3.60 3.71 -2.73
CA ASN A 52 -3.48 3.39 -4.16
C ASN A 52 -3.95 1.97 -4.45
N PHE A 53 -3.55 1.01 -3.61
CA PHE A 53 -4.01 -0.37 -3.72
C PHE A 53 -5.54 -0.50 -3.71
N LYS A 54 -6.20 0.13 -2.72
CA LYS A 54 -7.66 0.09 -2.60
C LYS A 54 -8.35 0.70 -3.82
N ILE A 55 -7.76 1.77 -4.36
CA ILE A 55 -8.25 2.40 -5.60
C ILE A 55 -8.15 1.41 -6.76
N TYR A 56 -7.01 0.74 -6.94
CA TYR A 56 -6.83 -0.22 -8.05
C TYR A 56 -7.80 -1.39 -7.98
N VAL A 57 -8.01 -1.99 -6.80
CA VAL A 57 -9.00 -3.07 -6.65
C VAL A 57 -10.40 -2.58 -6.96
N LYS A 58 -10.76 -1.36 -6.53
CA LYS A 58 -12.07 -0.78 -6.81
C LYS A 58 -12.25 -0.54 -8.32
N GLU A 59 -11.28 0.10 -8.97
CA GLU A 59 -11.28 0.33 -10.42
C GLU A 59 -11.46 -0.97 -11.18
N THR A 60 -10.69 -2.01 -10.85
CA THR A 60 -10.81 -3.31 -11.53
C THR A 60 -12.15 -3.98 -11.29
N LYS A 61 -12.74 -3.87 -10.10
CA LYS A 61 -14.12 -4.35 -9.88
C LYS A 61 -15.08 -3.62 -10.81
N ASP A 62 -15.03 -2.29 -10.86
CA ASP A 62 -15.90 -1.48 -11.72
C ASP A 62 -15.74 -1.84 -13.21
N ASP A 63 -14.49 -2.03 -13.68
CA ASP A 63 -14.18 -2.45 -15.05
C ASP A 63 -14.77 -3.84 -15.37
N ILE A 64 -14.62 -4.81 -14.45
CA ILE A 64 -15.15 -6.17 -14.64
C ILE A 64 -16.68 -6.16 -14.84
N TYR A 65 -17.41 -5.29 -14.14
CA TYR A 65 -18.87 -5.19 -14.30
C TYR A 65 -19.29 -4.47 -15.59
N GLN A 66 -18.51 -3.50 -16.06
CA GLN A 66 -18.89 -2.65 -17.19
C GLN A 66 -18.45 -3.21 -18.55
N GLU A 67 -17.42 -4.07 -18.56
CA GLU A 67 -16.78 -4.45 -19.81
C GLU A 67 -17.19 -5.83 -20.37
N ARG A 68 -16.90 -6.03 -21.66
CA ARG A 68 -17.03 -7.32 -22.36
C ARG A 68 -15.90 -8.26 -21.93
N GLU A 69 -16.15 -9.57 -22.02
CA GLU A 69 -15.28 -10.64 -21.51
C GLU A 69 -13.78 -10.52 -21.83
N LYS A 70 -13.40 -10.13 -23.07
CA LYS A 70 -11.99 -9.92 -23.46
C LYS A 70 -11.30 -8.78 -22.70
N LEU A 71 -12.04 -7.73 -22.36
CA LEU A 71 -11.48 -6.59 -21.64
C LEU A 71 -11.34 -6.90 -20.14
N ARG A 72 -12.24 -7.72 -19.57
CA ARG A 72 -12.14 -8.19 -18.18
C ARG A 72 -10.83 -8.92 -17.87
N VAL A 73 -10.36 -9.79 -18.77
CA VAL A 73 -9.05 -10.46 -18.63
C VAL A 73 -7.91 -9.45 -18.63
N LYS A 74 -7.99 -8.42 -19.48
CA LYS A 74 -7.00 -7.33 -19.52
C LYS A 74 -6.99 -6.56 -18.20
N SER A 75 -8.15 -6.26 -17.62
CA SER A 75 -8.28 -5.55 -16.35
C SER A 75 -7.71 -6.36 -15.18
N LEU A 76 -7.85 -7.70 -15.20
CA LEU A 76 -7.20 -8.58 -14.21
C LEU A 76 -5.67 -8.61 -14.35
N ILE A 77 -5.15 -8.65 -15.59
CA ILE A 77 -3.70 -8.56 -15.85
C ILE A 77 -3.15 -7.21 -15.37
N GLU A 78 -3.86 -6.12 -15.64
CA GLU A 78 -3.48 -4.77 -15.18
C GLU A 78 -3.49 -4.68 -13.66
N LEU A 79 -4.51 -5.25 -13.00
CA LEU A 79 -4.57 -5.32 -11.55
C LEU A 79 -3.36 -6.07 -10.98
N LYS A 80 -3.01 -7.22 -11.55
CA LYS A 80 -1.83 -8.00 -11.14
C LYS A 80 -0.54 -7.17 -11.19
N ASN A 81 -0.34 -6.42 -12.27
CA ASN A 81 0.84 -5.59 -12.44
C ASN A 81 0.85 -4.44 -11.43
N LYS A 82 -0.24 -3.67 -11.34
CA LYS A 82 -0.40 -2.57 -10.38
C LYS A 82 -0.15 -3.03 -8.93
N ILE A 83 -0.67 -4.20 -8.56
CA ILE A 83 -0.47 -4.77 -7.22
C ILE A 83 0.97 -5.20 -6.99
N THR A 84 1.60 -5.81 -7.99
CA THR A 84 3.02 -6.19 -7.91
C THR A 84 3.89 -4.96 -7.67
N ASP A 85 3.61 -3.87 -8.39
CA ASP A 85 4.32 -2.60 -8.26
C ASP A 85 4.14 -2.02 -6.85
N VAL A 86 2.91 -1.99 -6.32
CA VAL A 86 2.62 -1.54 -4.96
C VAL A 86 3.40 -2.35 -3.92
N ILE A 87 3.50 -3.68 -4.09
CA ILE A 87 4.24 -4.54 -3.16
C ILE A 87 5.74 -4.24 -3.21
N GLU A 88 6.31 -4.06 -4.40
CA GLU A 88 7.72 -3.70 -4.56
C GLU A 88 8.02 -2.32 -3.97
N GLU A 89 7.16 -1.35 -4.25
CA GLU A 89 7.28 0.01 -3.75
C GLU A 89 7.15 0.05 -2.22
N HIS A 90 6.24 -0.76 -1.65
CA HIS A 90 6.08 -0.87 -0.19
C HIS A 90 7.35 -1.41 0.47
N LYS A 91 7.99 -2.44 -0.12
CA LYS A 91 9.29 -2.94 0.37
C LYS A 91 10.38 -1.86 0.31
N ARG A 92 10.47 -1.12 -0.80
CA ARG A 92 11.46 -0.04 -0.96
C ARG A 92 11.22 1.10 0.02
N SER A 93 9.99 1.59 0.10
CA SER A 93 9.59 2.71 0.95
C SER A 93 9.70 2.37 2.45
N LYS A 94 9.43 1.12 2.84
CA LYS A 94 9.67 0.63 4.20
C LYS A 94 11.14 0.66 4.59
N ASN A 95 12.04 0.23 3.69
CA ASN A 95 13.48 0.30 3.93
C ASN A 95 13.95 1.77 4.02
N TYR A 96 13.42 2.64 3.16
CA TYR A 96 13.69 4.07 3.22
C TYR A 96 13.27 4.68 4.57
N HIS A 97 12.01 4.46 5.00
CA HIS A 97 11.50 4.95 6.28
C HIS A 97 12.34 4.46 7.46
N ARG A 98 12.70 3.17 7.49
CA ARG A 98 13.56 2.62 8.56
C ARG A 98 14.92 3.31 8.62
N ASN A 99 15.54 3.54 7.47
CA ASN A 99 16.83 4.22 7.40
C ASN A 99 16.72 5.70 7.82
N LEU A 100 15.65 6.38 7.39
CA LEU A 100 15.37 7.76 7.76
C LEU A 100 15.07 7.91 9.26
N ILE A 101 14.27 7.03 9.84
CA ILE A 101 14.00 7.01 11.28
C ILE A 101 15.31 6.78 12.05
N ARG A 102 16.15 5.83 11.60
CA ARG A 102 17.45 5.57 12.24
C ARG A 102 18.36 6.79 12.18
N SER A 103 18.47 7.46 11.03
CA SER A 103 19.32 8.64 10.88
C SER A 103 18.81 9.80 11.74
N LEU A 104 17.49 10.00 11.82
CA LEU A 104 16.88 11.01 12.68
C LEU A 104 17.09 10.72 14.17
N LYS A 105 17.02 9.45 14.59
CA LYS A 105 17.30 9.03 15.99
C LYS A 105 18.78 9.14 16.35
N GLN A 106 19.68 8.94 15.39
CA GLN A 106 21.13 9.09 15.59
C GLN A 106 21.60 10.55 15.51
N LYS A 107 20.77 11.46 14.99
CA LYS A 107 21.07 12.89 14.95
C LYS A 107 21.23 13.40 16.38
N ASN A 108 22.43 13.82 16.73
CA ASN A 108 22.66 14.48 18.02
C ASN A 108 21.90 15.82 18.03
N LEU A 109 20.94 15.95 18.95
CA LEU A 109 20.13 17.17 19.13
C LEU A 109 20.72 18.09 20.23
N GLU A 110 21.94 17.82 20.68
CA GLU A 110 22.70 18.77 21.50
C GLU A 110 22.88 20.10 20.75
N GLY A 111 22.58 21.20 21.42
CA GLY A 111 22.55 22.54 20.82
C GLY A 111 21.28 22.88 20.02
N SER A 112 20.39 21.92 19.74
CA SER A 112 19.11 22.22 19.06
C SER A 112 18.09 22.88 20.00
N THR A 113 17.29 23.80 19.45
CA THR A 113 16.21 24.48 20.16
C THR A 113 15.08 23.51 20.56
N ARG A 114 14.24 23.90 21.53
CA ARG A 114 13.06 23.12 21.94
C ARG A 114 12.10 22.84 20.78
N LYS A 115 11.94 23.81 19.87
CA LYS A 115 11.08 23.69 18.69
C LYS A 115 11.62 22.66 17.69
N GLU A 116 12.94 22.65 17.44
CA GLU A 116 13.59 21.69 16.54
C GLU A 116 13.55 20.27 17.10
N LYS A 117 13.77 20.10 18.42
CA LYS A 117 13.63 18.81 19.10
C LYS A 117 12.20 18.26 18.99
N TYR A 118 11.21 19.11 19.24
CA TYR A 118 9.81 18.74 19.09
C TYR A 118 9.46 18.35 17.65
N SER A 119 9.85 19.17 16.67
CA SER A 119 9.59 18.89 15.25
C SER A 119 10.24 17.58 14.79
N THR A 120 11.48 17.31 15.24
CA THR A 120 12.18 16.06 14.90
C THR A 120 11.47 14.84 15.50
N ASN A 121 11.08 14.90 16.78
CA ASN A 121 10.36 13.81 17.44
C ASN A 121 8.98 13.56 16.82
N LEU A 122 8.26 14.64 16.45
CA LEU A 122 6.98 14.52 15.75
C LEU A 122 7.17 13.88 14.37
N LYS A 123 8.20 14.28 13.60
CA LYS A 123 8.52 13.66 12.31
C LYS A 123 8.84 12.16 12.47
N ILE A 124 9.62 11.77 13.47
CA ILE A 124 9.91 10.35 13.76
C ILE A 124 8.61 9.59 14.04
N THR A 125 7.74 10.12 14.90
CA THR A 125 6.47 9.49 15.27
C THR A 125 5.59 9.27 14.04
N LEU A 126 5.43 10.30 13.20
CA LEU A 126 4.62 10.21 11.98
C LEU A 126 5.22 9.23 10.95
N LEU A 127 6.55 9.17 10.82
CA LEU A 127 7.21 8.17 9.98
C LEU A 127 7.03 6.74 10.51
N GLU A 128 7.03 6.54 11.83
CA GLU A 128 6.75 5.25 12.48
C GLU A 128 5.29 4.83 12.27
N GLU A 129 4.37 5.79 12.23
CA GLU A 129 2.97 5.59 11.83
C GLU A 129 2.77 5.44 10.31
N GLY A 130 3.84 5.59 9.53
CA GLY A 130 3.89 5.31 8.10
C GLY A 130 3.33 6.38 7.17
N TYR A 131 3.29 7.63 7.65
CA TYR A 131 3.06 8.80 6.78
C TYR A 131 4.27 9.08 5.89
N SER A 132 4.04 9.51 4.66
CA SER A 132 5.14 9.96 3.78
C SER A 132 5.71 11.30 4.24
N GLU A 133 6.93 11.63 3.80
CA GLU A 133 7.52 12.94 4.10
C GLU A 133 6.68 14.11 3.55
N GLU A 134 6.04 13.95 2.41
CA GLU A 134 5.15 14.95 1.82
C GLU A 134 3.90 15.18 2.69
N GLU A 135 3.29 14.12 3.21
CA GLU A 135 2.17 14.22 4.15
C GLU A 135 2.62 14.93 5.44
N ILE A 136 3.80 14.58 5.95
CA ILE A 136 4.41 15.18 7.13
C ILE A 136 4.67 16.67 6.95
N GLU A 137 5.26 17.08 5.83
CA GLU A 137 5.45 18.49 5.49
C GLU A 137 4.12 19.24 5.41
N GLY A 138 3.07 18.58 4.88
CA GLY A 138 1.71 19.12 4.86
C GLY A 138 1.18 19.45 6.25
N PHE A 139 1.44 18.62 7.26
CA PHE A 139 1.08 18.91 8.65
C PHE A 139 1.85 20.13 9.19
N PHE A 140 3.16 20.21 8.94
CA PHE A 140 3.99 21.31 9.43
C PHE A 140 3.66 22.67 8.79
N ARG A 141 3.22 22.70 7.52
CA ARG A 141 2.82 23.96 6.84
C ARG A 141 1.48 24.52 7.33
N ARG A 142 0.66 23.71 7.99
CA ARG A 142 -0.68 24.09 8.51
C ARG A 142 -0.69 24.42 10.00
N SER A 143 0.47 24.32 10.67
CA SER A 143 0.67 24.53 12.11
C SER A 143 1.33 25.87 12.40
#